data_AF-A0AAW8YEP1-F1
#
_entry.id   AF-A0AAW8YEP1-F1
#
_cell.length_a   1.000
_cell.length_b   1.000
_cell.length_c   1.000
_cell.angle_alpha   90.00
_cell.angle_beta   90.00
_cell.angle_gamma   90.00
#
_symmetry.space_group_name_H-M   'P 1'
#
loop_
_entity.id
_entity.type
_entity.pdbx_description
1 polymer ?
#
loop_
_entity_poly.entity_id
_entity_poly.type
_entity_poly.pdbx_seq_one_letter_code
_entity_poly.pdbx_strand_id
1 'polypeptide(L)'
;MTKKVNPEVIKYWNNENILVDTNIWLYIYGPEYVDAPKKYSNTFFNMLENGANFYWNFSIISEFINRSTRLSYAAYLKSEGHLREEFDYKRNYRPTQHFKEHYDQAISDIQEILKIATVVQTSKESIENSVNHLSMLDFNDDIIIKDSLINNLNIFTADRDYLSYPDENLKIYCI
;
A
#
# COMPACT_ATOMS: atom_id res chain seq x y z
N MET A 1 11.07 -22.34 -3.35
CA MET A 1 12.10 -21.60 -2.59
C MET A 1 12.08 -20.16 -3.09
N THR A 2 11.27 -19.30 -2.47
CA THR A 2 10.95 -17.93 -2.92
C THR A 2 12.24 -17.10 -3.02
N LYS A 3 12.53 -16.50 -4.18
CA LYS A 3 13.68 -15.61 -4.35
C LYS A 3 13.51 -14.41 -3.44
N LYS A 4 14.23 -14.40 -2.30
CA LYS A 4 14.60 -13.16 -1.63
C LYS A 4 15.43 -12.36 -2.63
N VAL A 5 14.82 -11.39 -3.31
CA VAL A 5 15.60 -10.42 -4.06
C VAL A 5 16.34 -9.58 -3.02
N ASN A 6 17.64 -9.86 -2.87
CA ASN A 6 18.51 -9.11 -2.00
C ASN A 6 18.46 -7.63 -2.41
N PRO A 7 18.22 -6.67 -1.50
CA PRO A 7 18.12 -5.24 -1.81
C PRO A 7 19.34 -4.67 -2.58
N GLU A 8 20.48 -5.36 -2.56
CA GLU A 8 21.68 -4.97 -3.31
C GLU A 8 21.62 -5.25 -4.81
N VAL A 9 20.53 -5.86 -5.30
CA VAL A 9 20.32 -6.16 -6.73
C VAL A 9 19.54 -5.03 -7.40
N ILE A 10 19.97 -3.78 -7.16
CA ILE A 10 19.44 -2.53 -7.75
C ILE A 10 19.55 -2.54 -9.29
N LYS A 11 20.46 -3.36 -9.83
CA LYS A 11 20.81 -3.38 -11.26
C LYS A 11 19.77 -4.01 -12.20
N TYR A 12 18.61 -4.44 -11.70
CA TYR A 12 17.66 -5.27 -12.46
C TYR A 12 16.22 -4.72 -12.51
N TRP A 13 15.98 -3.48 -12.07
CA TRP A 13 14.61 -2.92 -12.01
C TRP A 13 14.20 -2.16 -13.27
N ASN A 14 14.98 -2.27 -14.34
CA ASN A 14 14.70 -1.56 -15.59
C ASN A 14 13.38 -2.02 -16.19
N ASN A 15 12.43 -1.09 -16.32
CA ASN A 15 11.12 -1.29 -16.95
C ASN A 15 10.26 -2.39 -16.33
N GLU A 16 10.42 -2.67 -15.03
CA GLU A 16 9.53 -3.59 -14.32
C GLU A 16 8.17 -2.94 -14.07
N ASN A 17 7.09 -3.72 -14.21
CA ASN A 17 5.73 -3.30 -13.86
C ASN A 17 5.43 -3.75 -12.43
N ILE A 18 5.14 -2.81 -11.53
CA ILE A 18 5.10 -3.06 -10.09
C ILE A 18 3.78 -2.57 -9.50
N LEU A 19 3.00 -3.50 -8.94
CA LEU A 19 1.88 -3.22 -8.06
C LEU A 19 2.43 -2.88 -6.68
N VAL A 20 2.25 -1.64 -6.24
CA VAL A 20 2.82 -1.13 -4.99
C VAL A 20 1.76 -1.20 -3.89
N ASP A 21 2.08 -1.90 -2.82
CA ASP A 21 1.21 -2.12 -1.67
C ASP A 21 0.97 -0.82 -0.86
N THR A 22 -0.14 -0.77 -0.11
CA THR A 22 -0.59 0.36 0.71
C THR A 22 0.50 0.81 1.69
N ASN A 23 1.20 -0.11 2.34
CA ASN A 23 2.23 0.24 3.34
C ASN A 23 3.38 1.06 2.73
N ILE A 24 3.77 0.77 1.48
CA ILE A 24 4.81 1.51 0.77
C ILE A 24 4.31 2.92 0.43
N TRP A 25 3.08 3.04 -0.08
CA TRP A 25 2.48 4.36 -0.34
C TRP A 25 2.40 5.21 0.92
N LEU A 26 2.01 4.61 2.07
CA LEU A 26 2.00 5.30 3.36
C LEU A 26 3.39 5.74 3.82
N TYR A 27 4.44 5.01 3.48
CA TYR A 27 5.82 5.39 3.82
C TYR A 27 6.35 6.56 3.00
N ILE A 28 5.81 6.79 1.80
CA ILE A 28 6.31 7.81 0.87
C ILE A 28 5.43 9.05 0.91
N TYR A 29 4.11 8.86 0.87
CA TYR A 29 3.09 9.91 0.76
C TYR A 29 2.17 9.98 1.97
N GLY A 30 2.27 9.02 2.89
CA GLY A 30 1.45 9.06 4.09
C GLY A 30 1.86 10.22 5.00
N PRO A 31 1.08 10.47 6.05
CA PRO A 31 1.29 11.62 6.90
C PRO A 31 2.61 11.54 7.68
N GLU A 32 3.16 12.70 8.10
CA GLU A 32 4.51 12.84 8.67
C GLU A 32 4.81 11.98 9.92
N TYR A 33 3.77 11.57 10.67
CA TYR A 33 3.93 10.71 11.85
C TYR A 33 4.15 9.22 11.50
N VAL A 34 4.13 8.86 10.22
CA VAL A 34 4.51 7.52 9.77
C VAL A 34 6.04 7.39 9.84
N ASP A 35 6.52 6.64 10.83
CA ASP A 35 7.95 6.30 10.91
C ASP A 35 8.29 5.21 9.88
N ALA A 36 8.87 5.64 8.76
CA ALA A 36 9.23 4.79 7.65
C ALA A 36 10.76 4.62 7.54
N PRO A 37 11.28 3.38 7.52
CA PRO A 37 12.69 3.15 7.20
C PRO A 37 13.06 3.72 5.83
N LYS A 38 14.10 4.57 5.77
CA LYS A 38 14.59 5.23 4.53
C LYS A 38 14.86 4.27 3.37
N LYS A 39 15.10 2.98 3.66
CA LYS A 39 15.30 1.95 2.64
C LYS A 39 14.10 1.84 1.67
N TYR A 40 12.87 2.07 2.13
CA TYR A 40 11.68 1.96 1.27
C TYR A 40 11.58 3.13 0.29
N SER A 41 11.73 4.37 0.78
CA SER A 41 11.74 5.55 -0.09
C SER A 41 12.92 5.53 -1.07
N ASN A 42 14.13 5.20 -0.59
CA ASN A 42 15.29 5.04 -1.46
C ASN A 42 15.06 3.99 -2.56
N THR A 43 14.47 2.83 -2.20
CA THR A 43 14.14 1.78 -3.17
C THR A 43 13.12 2.27 -4.18
N PHE A 44 12.04 2.90 -3.72
CA PHE A 44 10.98 3.41 -4.59
C PHE A 44 11.50 4.43 -5.61
N PHE A 45 12.26 5.44 -5.15
CA PHE A 45 12.81 6.45 -6.05
C PHE A 45 13.87 5.86 -6.98
N ASN A 46 14.68 4.90 -6.53
CA ASN A 46 15.57 4.17 -7.42
C ASN A 46 14.80 3.39 -8.49
N MET A 47 13.70 2.70 -8.16
CA MET A 47 12.84 2.03 -9.14
C MET A 47 12.29 3.02 -10.17
N LEU A 48 11.79 4.17 -9.70
CA LEU A 48 11.25 5.23 -10.54
C LEU A 48 12.30 5.78 -11.51
N GLU A 49 13.50 6.11 -11.00
CA GLU A 49 14.62 6.62 -11.81
C GLU A 49 15.12 5.61 -12.85
N ASN A 50 14.99 4.30 -12.57
CA ASN A 50 15.33 3.23 -13.50
C ASN A 50 14.17 2.85 -14.44
N GLY A 51 13.09 3.63 -14.46
CA GLY A 51 11.99 3.47 -15.43
C GLY A 51 10.97 2.38 -15.08
N ALA A 52 10.86 1.98 -13.81
CA ALA A 52 9.76 1.13 -13.38
C ALA A 52 8.40 1.83 -13.58
N ASN A 53 7.39 1.05 -13.94
CA ASN A 53 6.01 1.53 -14.01
C ASN A 53 5.27 1.11 -12.74
N PHE A 54 4.70 2.08 -12.02
CA PHE A 54 3.95 1.80 -10.81
C PHE A 54 2.46 1.63 -11.08
N TYR A 55 1.88 0.71 -10.33
CA TYR A 55 0.47 0.38 -10.38
C TYR A 55 -0.10 0.27 -8.98
N TRP A 56 -1.41 0.43 -8.90
CA TRP A 56 -2.23 0.18 -7.73
C TRP A 56 -3.66 -0.12 -8.16
N ASN A 57 -4.45 -0.74 -7.30
CA ASN A 57 -5.84 -1.06 -7.56
C ASN A 57 -6.75 -0.34 -6.54
N PHE A 58 -8.05 -0.57 -6.65
CA PHE A 58 -9.03 0.05 -5.77
C PHE A 58 -8.86 -0.36 -4.29
N SER A 59 -8.46 -1.60 -4.00
CA SER A 59 -8.27 -2.04 -2.60
C SER A 59 -7.11 -1.27 -1.94
N ILE A 60 -5.99 -1.09 -2.65
CA ILE A 60 -4.84 -0.30 -2.19
C ILE A 60 -5.23 1.16 -1.93
N ILE A 61 -5.96 1.79 -2.87
CA ILE A 61 -6.40 3.19 -2.72
C ILE A 61 -7.33 3.35 -1.51
N SER A 62 -8.32 2.46 -1.39
CA SER A 62 -9.29 2.47 -0.28
C SER A 62 -8.58 2.29 1.07
N GLU A 63 -7.63 1.36 1.14
CA GLU A 63 -6.86 1.13 2.34
C GLU A 63 -5.97 2.33 2.68
N PHE A 64 -5.30 2.95 1.69
CA PHE A 64 -4.49 4.16 1.91
C PHE A 64 -5.29 5.26 2.61
N ILE A 65 -6.48 5.62 2.11
CA ILE A 65 -7.34 6.65 2.74
C ILE A 65 -7.71 6.25 4.17
N ASN A 66 -8.16 5.01 4.37
CA ASN A 66 -8.57 4.54 5.68
C ASN A 66 -7.39 4.53 6.67
N ARG A 67 -6.20 4.09 6.24
CA ARG A 67 -5.03 4.01 7.10
C ARG A 67 -4.46 5.39 7.40
N SER A 68 -4.33 6.28 6.41
CA SER A 68 -3.90 7.67 6.60
C SER A 68 -4.75 8.38 7.66
N THR A 69 -6.08 8.33 7.52
CA THR A 69 -7.01 8.98 8.47
C THR A 69 -7.04 8.31 9.85
N ARG A 70 -6.79 7.00 9.94
CA ARG A 70 -6.66 6.28 11.22
C ARG A 70 -5.38 6.64 11.95
N LEU A 71 -4.29 6.89 11.22
CA LEU A 71 -3.07 7.38 11.80
C LEU A 71 -3.23 8.84 12.27
N SER A 72 -3.94 9.69 11.52
CA SER A 72 -4.28 11.06 11.96
C SER A 72 -5.09 11.06 13.24
N TYR A 73 -6.04 10.13 13.34
CA TYR A 73 -6.81 9.92 14.55
C TYR A 73 -5.94 9.54 15.75
N ALA A 74 -4.98 8.63 15.56
CA ALA A 74 -4.06 8.25 16.63
C ALA A 74 -3.18 9.44 17.08
N ALA A 75 -2.71 10.26 16.13
CA ALA A 75 -1.98 11.48 16.42
C ALA A 75 -2.85 12.50 17.19
N TYR A 76 -4.10 12.68 16.75
CA TYR A 76 -5.08 13.57 17.39
C TYR A 76 -5.41 13.17 18.82
N LEU A 77 -5.65 11.87 19.07
CA LEU A 77 -5.86 11.37 20.44
C LEU A 77 -4.69 11.73 21.35
N LYS A 78 -3.45 11.57 20.84
CA LYS A 78 -2.23 11.87 21.57
C LYS A 78 -2.05 13.37 21.82
N SER A 79 -2.35 14.23 20.84
CA SER A 79 -2.20 15.68 20.98
C SER A 79 -3.22 16.28 21.94
N GLU A 80 -4.46 15.81 21.89
CA GLU A 80 -5.58 16.31 22.70
C GLU A 80 -5.73 15.58 24.05
N GLY A 81 -4.92 14.55 24.30
CA GLY A 81 -4.96 13.76 25.54
C GLY A 81 -6.22 12.89 25.69
N HIS A 82 -6.84 12.50 24.58
CA HIS A 82 -8.01 11.62 24.58
C HIS A 82 -7.60 10.14 24.66
N LEU A 83 -8.35 9.36 25.43
CA LEU A 83 -8.28 7.91 25.40
C LEU A 83 -9.13 7.35 24.25
N ARG A 84 -8.63 6.28 23.62
CA ARG A 84 -9.30 5.64 22.48
C ARG A 84 -10.66 5.06 22.85
N GLU A 85 -10.85 4.62 24.09
CA GLU A 85 -12.14 4.09 24.56
C GLU A 85 -13.21 5.17 24.71
N GLU A 86 -12.82 6.43 24.90
CA GLU A 86 -13.72 7.54 25.23
C GLU A 86 -14.02 8.43 24.02
N PHE A 87 -13.12 8.47 23.04
CA PHE A 87 -13.24 9.33 21.87
C PHE A 87 -13.26 8.49 20.59
N ASP A 88 -14.44 8.02 20.18
CA ASP A 88 -14.62 7.10 19.03
C ASP A 88 -14.24 7.75 17.69
N TYR A 89 -13.57 6.96 16.84
CA TYR A 89 -13.16 7.40 15.51
C TYR A 89 -14.32 7.89 14.65
N LYS A 90 -15.44 7.15 14.61
CA LYS A 90 -16.54 7.46 13.69
C LYS A 90 -17.43 8.57 14.22
N ARG A 91 -17.77 8.53 15.51
CA ARG A 91 -18.73 9.43 16.14
C ARG A 91 -18.11 10.75 16.57
N ASN A 92 -16.90 10.69 17.14
CA ASN A 92 -16.26 11.86 17.74
C ASN A 92 -15.22 12.48 16.82
N TYR A 93 -14.38 11.67 16.17
CA TYR A 93 -13.28 12.21 15.36
C TYR A 93 -13.69 12.66 13.95
N ARG A 94 -14.45 11.86 13.18
CA ARG A 94 -14.84 12.22 11.79
C ARG A 94 -15.52 13.59 11.62
N PRO A 95 -16.35 14.08 12.56
CA PRO A 95 -16.95 15.41 12.45
C PRO A 95 -15.95 16.57 12.65
N THR A 96 -14.78 16.30 13.24
CA THR A 96 -13.78 17.33 13.57
C THR A 96 -13.21 17.98 12.32
N GLN A 97 -12.74 19.21 12.46
CA GLN A 97 -12.00 19.90 11.41
C GLN A 97 -10.68 19.19 11.09
N HIS A 98 -9.99 18.68 12.12
CA HIS A 98 -8.75 17.90 11.96
C HIS A 98 -8.93 16.68 11.05
N PHE A 99 -10.04 15.94 11.19
CA PHE A 99 -10.33 14.82 10.28
C PHE A 99 -10.52 15.30 8.84
N LYS A 100 -11.29 16.37 8.61
CA LYS A 100 -11.56 16.87 7.26
C LYS A 100 -10.28 17.29 6.56
N GLU A 101 -9.42 18.03 7.24
CA GLU A 101 -8.13 18.48 6.71
C GLU A 101 -7.23 17.31 6.33
N HIS A 102 -7.14 16.28 7.18
CA HIS A 102 -6.32 15.10 6.88
C HIS A 102 -6.95 14.17 5.84
N TYR A 103 -8.27 14.14 5.73
CA TYR A 103 -8.96 13.46 4.65
C TYR A 103 -8.67 14.13 3.32
N ASP A 104 -8.79 15.47 3.25
CA ASP A 104 -8.49 16.25 2.06
C ASP A 104 -7.01 16.13 1.67
N GLN A 105 -6.10 16.10 2.66
CA GLN A 105 -4.69 15.81 2.42
C GLN A 105 -4.49 14.43 1.80
N ALA A 106 -5.11 13.37 2.34
CA ALA A 106 -5.00 12.03 1.77
C ALA A 106 -5.54 11.96 0.32
N ILE A 107 -6.56 12.75 -0.02
CA ILE A 107 -7.05 12.88 -1.40
C ILE A 107 -6.02 13.62 -2.27
N SER A 108 -5.40 14.68 -1.77
CA SER A 108 -4.30 15.38 -2.46
C SER A 108 -3.12 14.45 -2.72
N ASP A 109 -2.74 13.62 -1.75
CA ASP A 109 -1.66 12.66 -1.88
C ASP A 109 -1.97 11.62 -2.97
N ILE A 110 -3.21 11.13 -3.03
CA ILE A 110 -3.68 10.27 -4.12
C ILE A 110 -3.55 10.95 -5.48
N GLN A 111 -3.89 12.24 -5.58
CA GLN A 111 -3.74 12.99 -6.83
C GLN A 111 -2.28 13.08 -7.29
N GLU A 112 -1.32 13.20 -6.36
CA GLU A 112 0.10 13.15 -6.68
C GLU A 112 0.54 11.74 -7.10
N ILE A 113 0.09 10.70 -6.40
CA ILE A 113 0.37 9.30 -6.76
C ILE A 113 -0.14 8.99 -8.17
N LEU A 114 -1.34 9.46 -8.54
CA LEU A 114 -1.91 9.26 -9.88
C LEU A 114 -1.07 9.85 -11.01
N LYS A 115 -0.16 10.79 -10.73
CA LYS A 115 0.77 11.32 -11.74
C LYS A 115 1.88 10.34 -12.09
N ILE A 116 2.19 9.40 -11.20
CA ILE A 116 3.30 8.45 -11.35
C ILE A 116 2.86 6.98 -11.36
N ALA A 117 1.62 6.68 -10.94
CA ALA A 117 1.08 5.33 -10.86
C ALA A 117 -0.21 5.18 -11.66
N THR A 118 -0.32 4.06 -12.37
CA THR A 118 -1.51 3.71 -13.16
C THR A 118 -2.48 2.85 -12.34
N VAL A 119 -3.77 3.18 -12.39
CA VAL A 119 -4.80 2.35 -11.74
C VAL A 119 -5.09 1.12 -12.59
N VAL A 120 -4.93 -0.06 -12.01
CA VAL A 120 -5.44 -1.31 -12.59
C VAL A 120 -6.81 -1.65 -12.01
N GLN A 121 -7.68 -2.20 -12.85
CA GLN A 121 -9.00 -2.64 -12.39
C GLN A 121 -8.89 -3.99 -11.71
N THR A 122 -9.52 -4.11 -10.55
CA THR A 122 -9.73 -5.41 -9.91
C THR A 122 -10.71 -6.22 -10.75
N SER A 123 -10.27 -7.37 -11.22
CA SER A 123 -11.07 -8.20 -12.13
C SER A 123 -12.13 -8.99 -11.35
N LYS A 124 -13.25 -9.31 -12.01
CA LYS A 124 -14.25 -10.23 -11.45
C LYS A 124 -13.63 -11.59 -11.12
N GLU A 125 -12.71 -12.05 -11.95
CA GLU A 125 -11.96 -13.29 -11.77
C GLU A 125 -11.12 -13.26 -10.49
N SER A 126 -10.43 -12.15 -10.20
CA SER A 126 -9.70 -11.96 -8.94
C SER A 126 -10.63 -12.14 -7.74
N ILE A 127 -11.79 -11.48 -7.77
CA ILE A 127 -12.80 -11.55 -6.70
C ILE A 127 -13.33 -12.96 -6.53
N GLU A 128 -13.75 -13.60 -7.63
CA GLU A 128 -14.28 -14.98 -7.59
C GLU A 128 -13.23 -15.97 -7.10
N ASN A 129 -11.97 -15.82 -7.50
CA ASN A 129 -10.87 -16.63 -7.02
C ASN A 129 -10.61 -16.42 -5.53
N SER A 130 -10.56 -15.18 -5.04
CA SER A 130 -10.35 -14.89 -3.61
C SER A 130 -11.50 -15.36 -2.73
N VAL A 131 -12.75 -15.27 -3.21
CA VAL A 131 -13.93 -15.74 -2.48
C VAL A 131 -13.96 -17.26 -2.37
N ASN A 132 -13.62 -17.97 -3.44
CA ASN A 132 -13.70 -19.43 -3.48
C ASN A 132 -12.42 -20.12 -2.95
N HIS A 133 -11.26 -19.47 -3.13
CA HIS A 133 -9.92 -20.02 -2.90
C HIS A 133 -8.96 -18.97 -2.33
N LEU A 134 -9.31 -18.47 -1.15
CA LEU A 134 -8.46 -17.52 -0.42
C LEU A 134 -7.07 -18.13 -0.15
N SER A 135 -6.03 -17.50 -0.69
CA SER A 135 -4.63 -17.96 -0.62
C SER A 135 -3.81 -17.17 0.41
N MET A 136 -4.28 -16.00 0.82
CA MET A 136 -3.71 -15.14 1.86
C MET A 136 -4.60 -15.11 3.11
N LEU A 137 -4.08 -14.60 4.23
CA LEU A 137 -4.90 -14.46 5.46
C LEU A 137 -5.92 -13.32 5.35
N ASP A 138 -5.55 -12.22 4.68
CA ASP A 138 -6.43 -11.08 4.44
C ASP A 138 -6.97 -11.10 3.00
N PHE A 139 -8.23 -10.70 2.83
CA PHE A 139 -8.90 -10.69 1.52
C PHE A 139 -8.31 -9.65 0.57
N ASN A 140 -7.94 -8.46 1.07
CA ASN A 140 -7.35 -7.43 0.22
C ASN A 140 -5.97 -7.85 -0.27
N ASP A 141 -5.17 -8.50 0.59
CA ASP A 141 -3.87 -9.05 0.20
C ASP A 141 -4.03 -10.12 -0.90
N ASP A 142 -5.03 -10.99 -0.77
CA ASP A 142 -5.33 -11.98 -1.81
C ASP A 142 -5.71 -11.30 -3.13
N ILE A 143 -6.58 -10.27 -3.09
CA ILE A 143 -6.95 -9.49 -4.27
C ILE A 143 -5.74 -8.83 -4.92
N ILE A 144 -4.83 -8.25 -4.13
CA ILE A 144 -3.59 -7.65 -4.64
C ILE A 144 -2.76 -8.71 -5.38
N ILE A 145 -2.60 -9.91 -4.79
CA ILE A 145 -1.90 -11.01 -5.46
C ILE A 145 -2.60 -11.44 -6.75
N LYS A 146 -3.92 -11.65 -6.74
CA LYS A 146 -4.66 -12.10 -7.94
C LYS A 146 -4.62 -11.06 -9.05
N ASP A 147 -4.81 -9.78 -8.72
CA ASP A 147 -4.69 -8.68 -9.68
C ASP A 147 -3.26 -8.59 -10.23
N SER A 148 -2.24 -8.80 -9.39
CA SER A 148 -0.84 -8.83 -9.81
C SER A 148 -0.58 -9.93 -10.83
N LEU A 149 -1.08 -11.14 -10.59
CA LEU A 149 -0.92 -12.28 -11.49
C LEU A 149 -1.62 -12.07 -12.83
N ILE A 150 -2.88 -11.61 -12.80
CA ILE A 150 -3.69 -11.38 -14.01
C ILE A 150 -3.06 -10.29 -14.89
N ASN A 151 -2.52 -9.24 -14.28
CA ASN A 151 -1.93 -8.12 -15.00
C ASN A 151 -0.42 -8.28 -15.25
N ASN A 152 0.17 -9.43 -14.89
CA ASN A 152 1.61 -9.69 -14.99
C ASN A 152 2.46 -8.58 -14.34
N LEU A 153 2.09 -8.22 -13.11
CA LEU A 153 2.78 -7.24 -12.28
C LEU A 153 3.59 -7.96 -11.21
N ASN A 154 4.71 -7.38 -10.82
CA ASN A 154 5.41 -7.74 -9.60
C ASN A 154 4.83 -6.97 -8.41
N ILE A 155 5.13 -7.38 -7.18
CA ILE A 155 4.63 -6.70 -5.97
C ILE A 155 5.78 -6.01 -5.24
N PHE A 156 5.57 -4.79 -4.77
CA PHE A 156 6.47 -4.14 -3.80
C PHE A 156 5.72 -3.86 -2.49
N THR A 157 6.20 -4.46 -1.40
CA THR A 157 5.55 -4.42 -0.08
C THR A 157 6.57 -4.43 1.05
N ALA A 158 6.19 -3.90 2.21
CA ALA A 158 6.90 -4.08 3.47
C ALA A 158 6.37 -5.27 4.29
N ASP A 159 5.24 -5.86 3.89
CA ASP A 159 4.62 -6.99 4.58
C ASP A 159 5.29 -8.31 4.18
N ARG A 160 5.76 -9.04 5.19
CA ARG A 160 6.45 -10.31 5.00
C ARG A 160 5.49 -11.47 4.75
N ASP A 161 4.21 -11.31 5.05
CA ASP A 161 3.21 -12.36 4.87
C ASP A 161 3.04 -12.70 3.38
N TYR A 162 3.26 -11.73 2.48
CA TYR A 162 3.31 -11.95 1.03
C TYR A 162 4.37 -12.98 0.60
N LEU A 163 5.46 -13.15 1.36
CA LEU A 163 6.51 -14.12 1.04
C LEU A 163 6.06 -15.59 1.25
N SER A 164 4.93 -15.80 1.90
CA SER A 164 4.34 -17.13 2.08
C SER A 164 3.58 -17.63 0.83
N TYR A 165 3.30 -16.74 -0.13
CA TYR A 165 2.58 -17.14 -1.35
C TYR A 165 3.42 -18.11 -2.19
N PRO A 166 2.86 -19.26 -2.61
CA PRO A 166 3.66 -20.39 -3.12
C PRO A 166 4.07 -20.28 -4.61
N ASP A 167 3.74 -19.19 -5.31
CA ASP A 167 4.06 -19.02 -6.73
C ASP A 167 5.47 -18.43 -6.93
N GLU A 168 6.36 -19.22 -7.51
CA GLU A 168 7.75 -18.82 -7.77
C GLU A 168 7.91 -17.85 -8.96
N ASN A 169 6.87 -17.67 -9.79
CA ASN A 169 6.89 -16.77 -10.93
C ASN A 169 6.52 -15.33 -10.55
N LEU A 170 5.83 -15.14 -9.43
CA LEU A 170 5.51 -13.82 -8.90
C LEU A 170 6.73 -13.24 -8.18
N LYS A 171 7.32 -12.17 -8.73
CA LYS A 171 8.39 -11.46 -8.02
C LYS A 171 7.77 -10.57 -6.94
N ILE A 172 8.21 -10.77 -5.70
CA ILE A 172 7.80 -9.97 -4.55
C ILE A 172 9.06 -9.28 -4.01
N TYR A 173 9.09 -7.96 -4.14
CA TYR A 173 10.08 -7.10 -3.51
C TYR A 173 9.63 -6.83 -2.08
N CYS A 174 10.23 -7.52 -1.11
CA CYS A 174 10.01 -7.32 0.32
C CYS A 174 11.36 -7.03 0.99
N ILE A 175 11.56 -5.80 1.45
CA ILE A 175 12.86 -5.26 1.89
C ILE A 175 12.92 -5.11 3.40
#